data_AF-A0A7C4K023-F1
#
_entry.id   AF-A0A7C4K023-F1
#
_cell.length_a   1.000
_cell.length_b   1.000
_cell.length_c   1.000
_cell.angle_alpha   90.00
_cell.angle_beta   90.00
_cell.angle_gamma   90.00
#
_symmetry.space_group_name_H-M   'P 1'
#
loop_
_entity.id
_entity.type
_entity.pdbx_description
1 polymer ?
#
loop_
_entity_poly.entity_id
_entity_poly.type
_entity_poly.pdbx_seq_one_letter_code
_entity_poly.pdbx_strand_id
1 'polypeptide(L)' 'MDESRQRRVRIVGTLVGLFVLASFLTGLLGMALSEKNREYFMYRLKNVRKLPLFKPTELPKENR' A
#
# COMPACT_ATOMS: atom_id res chain seq x y z
N MET A 1 -31.05 0.29 16.12
CA MET A 1 -30.03 0.92 15.25
C MET A 1 -30.64 1.01 13.85
N ASP A 2 -30.88 2.22 13.34
CA ASP A 2 -31.53 2.43 12.03
C ASP A 2 -30.75 1.80 10.88
N GLU A 3 -31.31 0.75 10.27
CA GLU A 3 -30.70 0.04 9.14
C GLU A 3 -30.44 0.97 7.92
N SER A 4 -31.30 1.97 7.73
CA SER A 4 -31.16 3.02 6.71
C SER A 4 -29.87 3.84 6.89
N ARG A 5 -29.54 4.16 8.14
CA ARG A 5 -28.36 4.94 8.51
C ARG A 5 -27.08 4.12 8.33
N GLN A 6 -27.10 2.83 8.70
CA GLN A 6 -25.96 1.92 8.46
C GLN A 6 -25.69 1.72 6.96
N ARG A 7 -26.73 1.56 6.13
CA ARG A 7 -26.58 1.39 4.68
C ARG A 7 -25.93 2.62 4.03
N ARG A 8 -26.35 3.82 4.46
CA ARG A 8 -25.78 5.09 3.98
C ARG A 8 -24.31 5.26 4.36
N VAL A 9 -23.96 4.92 5.61
CA VAL A 9 -22.56 4.96 6.09
C VAL A 9 -21.68 3.98 5.33
N ARG A 10 -22.16 2.77 5.02
CA ARG A 10 -21.41 1.81 4.19
C ARG A 10 -21.13 2.35 2.79
N ILE A 11 -22.14 2.94 2.13
CA ILE A 11 -21.99 3.49 0.77
C ILE A 11 -21.00 4.65 0.76
N VAL A 12 -21.14 5.60 1.69
CA VAL A 12 -20.24 6.73 1.81
C VAL A 12 -18.82 6.26 2.15
N GLY A 13 -18.69 5.29 3.05
CA GLY A 13 -17.41 4.67 3.39
C GLY A 13 -16.73 4.02 2.18
N THR A 14 -17.48 3.30 1.35
CA THR A 14 -16.96 2.70 0.12
C THR A 14 -16.53 3.77 -0.90
N LEU A 15 -17.32 4.83 -1.07
CA LEU A 15 -16.97 5.93 -1.99
C LEU A 15 -15.71 6.67 -1.54
N VAL A 16 -15.59 6.98 -0.25
CA VAL A 16 -14.38 7.60 0.31
C VAL A 16 -13.19 6.66 0.18
N GLY A 17 -13.37 5.37 0.47
CA GLY A 17 -12.31 4.36 0.29
C GLY A 17 -11.83 4.28 -1.17
N LEU A 18 -12.76 4.26 -2.13
CA LEU A 18 -12.43 4.28 -3.56
C LEU A 18 -11.71 5.56 -3.97
N PHE A 19 -12.13 6.71 -3.46
CA PHE A 19 -11.50 8.00 -3.76
C PHE A 19 -10.06 8.09 -3.23
N VAL A 20 -9.83 7.61 -2.01
CA VAL A 20 -8.49 7.52 -1.42
C VAL A 20 -7.62 6.55 -2.21
N LEU A 21 -8.16 5.39 -2.58
CA LEU A 21 -7.43 4.38 -3.36
C LEU A 21 -7.05 4.92 -4.75
N ALA A 22 -7.96 5.59 -5.44
CA ALA A 22 -7.72 6.20 -6.74
C ALA A 22 -6.63 7.28 -6.62
N SER A 23 -6.74 8.18 -5.63
CA SER A 23 -5.75 9.24 -5.40
C SER A 23 -4.35 8.68 -5.12
N PHE A 24 -4.27 7.60 -4.33
CA PHE A 24 -3.02 6.90 -4.05
C PHE A 24 -2.42 6.26 -5.31
N LEU A 25 -3.22 5.55 -6.10
CA LEU A 25 -2.78 4.94 -7.37
C LEU A 25 -2.31 5.99 -8.38
N THR A 26 -3.01 7.12 -8.50
CA THR A 26 -2.60 8.24 -9.37
C THR A 26 -1.26 8.83 -8.92
N GLY A 27 -1.04 9.00 -7.61
CA GLY A 27 0.25 9.44 -7.06
C GLY A 27 1.38 8.46 -7.35
N LEU A 28 1.14 7.15 -7.19
CA LEU A 28 2.11 6.10 -7.53
C LEU A 28 2.43 6.07 -9.03
N LEU A 29 1.42 6.20 -9.90
CA LEU A 29 1.59 6.29 -11.35
C LEU A 29 2.42 7.53 -11.73
N GLY A 30 2.16 8.68 -11.10
CA GLY A 30 2.96 9.90 -11.30
C GLY A 30 4.43 9.71 -10.91
N MET A 31 4.70 8.99 -9.82
CA MET A 31 6.07 8.65 -9.40
C MET A 31 6.72 7.63 -10.33
N ALA A 32 5.98 6.64 -10.84
CA ALA A 32 6.49 5.62 -11.75
C ALA A 32 6.77 6.15 -13.16
N LEU A 33 5.97 7.12 -13.64
CA LEU A 33 6.08 7.68 -14.99
C LEU A 33 7.05 8.88 -15.07
N SER A 34 7.34 9.56 -13.95
CA SER A 34 8.31 10.66 -13.93
C SER A 34 9.74 10.11 -14.11
N GLU A 35 10.36 10.33 -15.26
CA GLU A 35 11.70 9.80 -15.59
C GLU A 35 12.78 10.13 -14.54
N LYS A 36 12.71 11.32 -13.93
CA LYS A 36 13.62 11.75 -12.85
C LYS A 36 13.44 10.97 -11.55
N ASN A 37 12.22 10.51 -11.25
CA ASN A 37 11.91 9.77 -10.04
C ASN A 37 11.78 8.26 -10.26
N ARG A 38 11.70 7.81 -11.51
CA ARG A 38 11.52 6.40 -11.88
C ARG A 38 12.69 5.54 -11.43
N GLU A 39 13.93 6.01 -11.56
CA GLU A 39 15.11 5.29 -11.08
C GLU A 39 15.11 5.17 -9.55
N TYR A 40 14.81 6.26 -8.84
CA TYR A 40 14.69 6.27 -7.39
C TYR A 40 13.53 5.39 -6.89
N PHE A 41 12.40 5.41 -7.60
CA PHE A 41 11.23 4.59 -7.33
C PHE A 41 11.52 3.11 -7.57
N MET A 42 12.14 2.76 -8.71
CA MET A 42 12.60 1.40 -9.01
C MET A 42 13.64 0.90 -8.01
N TYR A 43 14.55 1.76 -7.55
CA TYR A 43 15.52 1.44 -6.50
C TYR A 43 14.80 1.10 -5.17
N ARG A 44 13.82 1.92 -4.76
CA ARG A 44 13.00 1.66 -3.57
C ARG A 44 12.16 0.38 -3.70
N LEU A 45 11.58 0.12 -4.87
CA LEU A 45 10.83 -1.12 -5.17
C LEU A 45 11.72 -2.36 -5.13
N LYS A 46 12.90 -2.31 -5.75
CA LYS A 46 13.88 -3.40 -5.70
C LYS A 46 14.41 -3.64 -4.28
N ASN A 47 14.53 -2.57 -3.48
CA ASN A 47 14.98 -2.65 -2.09
C ASN A 47 13.87 -2.81 -1.05
N VAL A 48 12.59 -2.81 -1.42
CA VAL A 48 11.48 -3.07 -0.48
C VAL A 48 11.66 -4.42 0.21
N ARG A 49 12.19 -5.40 -0.52
CA ARG A 49 12.50 -6.75 -0.01
C ARG A 49 13.74 -6.80 0.91
N LYS A 50 14.59 -5.76 0.88
CA LYS A 50 15.78 -5.60 1.71
C LYS A 50 15.59 -4.60 2.86
N LEU A 51 14.39 -4.01 2.98
CA LEU A 51 14.06 -3.16 4.12
C LEU A 51 14.16 -3.99 5.41
N PRO A 52 14.69 -3.42 6.51
CA PRO A 52 14.92 -4.14 7.76
C PRO A 52 13.64 -4.72 8.40
N LEU A 53 12.45 -4.26 7.97
CA LEU A 53 11.15 -4.82 8.35
C LEU A 53 10.83 -6.17 7.72
N PHE A 54 11.48 -6.50 6.60
CA PHE A 54 11.32 -7.77 5.87
C PHE A 54 12.57 -8.64 5.95
N LYS A 55 13.44 -8.44 6.94
CA LYS A 55 14.38 -9.50 7.28
C LYS A 55 13.53 -10.72 7.62
N PRO A 56 13.68 -11.86 6.92
CA PRO A 56 13.12 -13.09 7.43
C PRO A 56 13.71 -13.23 8.83
N THR A 57 12.86 -13.20 9.86
CA THR A 57 13.26 -13.63 11.19
C THR A 57 13.78 -15.04 10.99
N GLU A 58 15.11 -15.21 11.00
CA GLU A 58 15.72 -16.52 10.96
C GLU A 58 15.23 -17.21 12.23
N LEU A 59 14.25 -18.11 12.08
CA LEU A 59 13.83 -18.97 13.17
C LEU A 59 15.09 -19.71 13.62
N PRO A 60 15.40 -19.73 14.93
CA PRO A 60 16.60 -20.39 15.43
C PRO A 60 16.55 -21.84 14.95
N LYS A 61 17.59 -22.27 14.23
CA LYS A 61 17.73 -23.67 13.83
C LYS A 61 17.79 -24.48 15.11
N GLU A 62 16.74 -25.27 15.34
CA GLU A 62 16.69 -26.27 16.40
C GLU A 62 17.87 -27.22 16.17
N ASN A 63 18.87 -27.16 17.05
CA ASN A 63 19.98 -28.10 17.05
C ASN A 63 19.42 -29.47 17.44
N ARG A 64 19.37 -30.38 16.47
CA ARG A 64 19.07 -31.80 16.70
C ARG A 64 20.17 -32.65 16.09
#